data_AF-A0ABD2LZ21-F1
#
_entry.id   AF-A0ABD2LZ21-F1
#
_cell.length_a   1.000
_cell.length_b   1.000
_cell.length_c   1.000
_cell.angle_alpha   90.00
_cell.angle_beta   90.00
_cell.angle_gamma   90.00
#
_symmetry.space_group_name_H-M   'P 1'
#
loop_
_entity.id
_entity.type
_entity.pdbx_description
1 polymer ?
#
loop_
_entity_poly.entity_id
_entity_poly.type
_entity_poly.pdbx_seq_one_letter_code
_entity_poly.pdbx_strand_id
1 'polypeptide(L)'
;MSISSNSINYGDDFTQAENGVNSDAISLDIDGNSESIADFQQLKEFREKFAKMEMQLKMAKLELENKALEQKLKHEEMMGEQKALKEKVTKIEQEKEKNAIFQNLSTLEEMSVVIARIAELNRAKTIEPSIASSCDLSGQNGNANANQLSKILEKVSELEKEQKQTKVIMRWYISFGFAVKQQQAELDGAIRTRKGTYAYENDGEFLINGEEKGMNAEYPYGVGDTVGIGVNSATRQIIFTKNGLCLDSSGFFVAPYLADADDLFHPFVMLASNDDKIEANFGPKFKFDLVTL
;
A
#
# COMPACT_ATOMS: atom_id res chain seq x y z
N MET A 1 -25.40 6.11 -8.05
CA MET A 1 -25.63 6.92 -6.84
C MET A 1 -26.08 8.30 -7.30
N SER A 2 -27.35 8.64 -7.10
CA SER A 2 -27.90 9.94 -7.48
C SER A 2 -27.48 10.96 -6.44
N ILE A 3 -26.61 11.90 -6.84
CA ILE A 3 -26.15 12.97 -5.95
C ILE A 3 -27.20 14.08 -6.02
N SER A 4 -27.92 14.23 -4.90
CA SER A 4 -28.86 15.33 -4.66
C SER A 4 -28.06 16.63 -4.52
N SER A 5 -28.09 17.46 -5.55
CA SER A 5 -27.54 18.82 -5.52
C SER A 5 -28.46 19.74 -4.71
N ASN A 6 -28.05 20.07 -3.48
CA ASN A 6 -28.65 21.16 -2.72
C ASN A 6 -28.24 22.49 -3.36
N SER A 7 -29.12 23.05 -4.19
CA SER A 7 -29.03 24.44 -4.63
C SER A 7 -29.39 25.36 -3.46
N ILE A 8 -28.39 26.07 -2.94
CA ILE A 8 -28.62 27.19 -2.01
C ILE A 8 -29.13 28.35 -2.87
N ASN A 9 -30.43 28.59 -2.80
CA ASN A 9 -31.11 29.69 -3.46
C ASN A 9 -30.80 30.98 -2.68
N TYR A 10 -29.79 31.74 -3.11
CA TYR A 10 -29.62 33.11 -2.65
C TYR A 10 -30.70 33.94 -3.35
N GLY A 11 -31.73 34.32 -2.59
CA GLY A 11 -32.78 35.19 -3.05
C GLY A 11 -32.21 36.54 -3.49
N ASP A 12 -32.31 36.80 -4.79
CA ASP A 12 -32.22 38.13 -5.39
C ASP A 12 -33.47 38.94 -5.00
N ASP A 13 -33.55 39.36 -3.73
CA ASP A 13 -34.47 40.40 -3.27
C ASP A 13 -33.75 41.76 -3.29
N PHE A 14 -33.40 42.21 -4.49
CA PHE A 14 -33.06 43.62 -4.76
C PHE A 14 -33.82 44.09 -6.00
N THR A 15 -35.14 43.98 -5.93
CA THR A 15 -36.06 44.68 -6.83
C THR A 15 -36.05 46.17 -6.48
N GLN A 16 -35.27 46.90 -7.27
CA GLN A 16 -35.58 48.22 -7.84
C GLN A 16 -36.58 49.09 -7.04
N ALA A 17 -36.05 49.91 -6.14
CA ALA A 17 -36.63 51.22 -5.89
C ALA A 17 -36.01 52.21 -6.91
N GLU A 18 -36.55 52.22 -8.13
CA GLU A 18 -36.38 53.35 -9.05
C GLU A 18 -37.06 54.58 -8.43
N ASN A 19 -36.32 55.28 -7.58
CA ASN A 19 -36.68 56.64 -7.21
C ASN A 19 -36.46 57.53 -8.44
N GLY A 20 -37.53 57.71 -9.22
CA GLY A 20 -37.69 58.81 -10.13
C GLY A 20 -37.65 60.13 -9.37
N VAL A 21 -36.46 60.60 -9.05
CA VAL A 21 -36.25 61.98 -8.62
C VAL A 21 -36.22 62.81 -9.90
N ASN A 22 -37.39 63.36 -10.20
CA ASN A 22 -37.60 64.36 -11.23
C ASN A 22 -36.60 65.50 -11.06
N SER A 23 -35.69 65.68 -12.02
CA SER A 23 -34.63 66.69 -12.02
C SER A 23 -35.13 68.08 -12.42
N ASP A 24 -36.35 68.44 -11.99
CA ASP A 24 -36.92 69.77 -12.24
C ASP A 24 -36.38 70.75 -11.20
N ALA A 25 -35.27 71.37 -11.58
CA ALA A 25 -34.87 72.75 -11.31
C ALA A 25 -35.33 73.36 -9.96
N ILE A 26 -34.68 72.96 -8.87
CA ILE A 26 -34.56 73.83 -7.70
C ILE A 26 -33.38 74.79 -7.98
N SER A 27 -33.69 75.95 -8.56
CA SER A 27 -32.76 77.08 -8.66
C SER A 27 -32.63 77.71 -7.28
N LEU A 28 -31.74 77.15 -6.46
CA LEU A 28 -31.31 77.76 -5.21
C LEU A 28 -30.23 78.78 -5.56
N ASP A 29 -30.58 80.07 -5.47
CA ASP A 29 -29.63 81.18 -5.49
C ASP A 29 -28.76 81.10 -4.23
N ILE A 30 -27.65 80.37 -4.35
CA ILE A 30 -26.62 80.28 -3.32
C ILE A 30 -25.59 81.35 -3.65
N ASP A 31 -25.74 82.50 -3.01
CA ASP A 31 -24.71 83.53 -2.95
C ASP A 31 -23.46 82.96 -2.25
N GLY A 32 -22.48 82.60 -3.07
CA GLY A 32 -21.04 82.75 -2.80
C GLY A 32 -20.53 82.24 -1.45
N ASN A 33 -20.58 80.92 -1.22
CA ASN A 33 -19.63 80.29 -0.30
C ASN A 33 -18.77 79.26 -1.05
N SER A 34 -17.66 79.74 -1.60
CA SER A 34 -16.72 78.98 -2.45
C SER A 34 -16.14 77.71 -1.80
N GLU A 35 -16.17 77.61 -0.45
CA GLU A 35 -15.75 76.40 0.26
C GLU A 35 -16.67 75.20 -0.02
N SER A 36 -17.97 75.42 -0.23
CA SER A 36 -18.94 74.34 -0.47
C SER A 36 -18.80 73.65 -1.83
N ILE A 37 -18.19 74.31 -2.82
CA ILE A 37 -17.99 73.75 -4.17
C ILE A 37 -16.80 72.78 -4.17
N ALA A 38 -15.75 73.08 -3.40
CA ALA A 38 -14.57 72.23 -3.27
C ALA A 38 -14.93 70.87 -2.62
N ASP A 39 -15.79 70.89 -1.59
CA ASP A 39 -16.27 69.68 -0.92
C ASP A 39 -17.07 68.76 -1.84
N PHE A 40 -17.88 69.33 -2.74
CA PHE A 40 -18.67 68.55 -3.70
C PHE A 40 -17.80 67.86 -4.75
N GLN A 41 -16.74 68.52 -5.22
CA GLN A 41 -15.77 67.92 -6.15
C GLN A 41 -15.01 66.75 -5.49
N GLN A 42 -14.54 66.93 -4.25
CA GLN A 42 -13.90 65.87 -3.48
C GLN A 42 -14.81 64.66 -3.28
N LEU A 43 -16.10 64.89 -2.98
CA LEU A 43 -17.08 63.81 -2.81
C LEU A 43 -17.31 63.04 -4.12
N LYS A 44 -17.35 63.73 -5.27
CA LYS A 44 -17.50 63.10 -6.58
C LYS A 44 -16.28 62.21 -6.89
N GLU A 45 -15.07 62.73 -6.69
CA GLU A 45 -13.83 61.95 -6.89
C GLU A 45 -13.77 60.73 -5.96
N PHE A 46 -14.20 60.88 -4.71
CA PHE A 46 -14.26 59.76 -3.76
C PHE A 46 -15.22 58.67 -4.24
N ARG A 47 -16.42 59.04 -4.70
CA ARG A 47 -17.41 58.08 -5.24
C ARG A 47 -16.87 57.34 -6.47
N GLU A 48 -16.19 58.05 -7.37
CA GLU A 48 -15.57 57.43 -8.55
C GLU A 48 -14.45 56.46 -8.16
N LYS A 49 -13.59 56.83 -7.19
CA LYS A 49 -12.55 55.95 -6.65
C LYS A 49 -13.16 54.72 -5.98
N PHE A 50 -14.23 54.89 -5.20
CA PHE A 50 -14.92 53.81 -4.52
C PHE A 50 -15.54 52.82 -5.53
N ALA A 51 -16.26 53.31 -6.54
CA ALA A 51 -16.82 52.48 -7.60
C ALA A 51 -15.72 51.69 -8.35
N LYS A 52 -14.58 52.32 -8.63
CA LYS A 52 -13.43 51.64 -9.25
C LYS A 52 -12.86 50.54 -8.36
N MET A 53 -12.75 50.79 -7.06
CA MET A 53 -12.27 49.80 -6.08
C MET A 53 -13.23 48.61 -5.97
N GLU A 54 -14.55 48.85 -5.93
CA GLU A 54 -15.54 47.77 -5.92
C GLU A 54 -15.46 46.91 -7.19
N MET A 55 -15.27 47.53 -8.35
CA MET A 55 -15.08 46.80 -9.61
C MET A 55 -13.81 45.95 -9.59
N GLN A 56 -12.70 46.48 -9.07
CA GLN A 56 -11.45 45.73 -8.92
C GLN A 56 -11.61 44.54 -7.97
N LEU A 57 -12.32 44.71 -6.87
CA LEU A 57 -12.60 43.63 -5.92
C LEU A 57 -13.45 42.53 -6.56
N LYS A 58 -14.48 42.89 -7.33
CA LYS A 58 -15.30 41.92 -8.07
C LYS A 58 -14.47 41.13 -9.10
N MET A 59 -13.59 41.81 -9.84
CA MET A 59 -12.70 41.17 -10.81
C MET A 59 -11.71 40.20 -10.13
N ALA A 60 -11.09 40.61 -9.03
CA ALA A 60 -10.16 39.76 -8.28
C ALA A 60 -10.86 38.50 -7.72
N LYS A 61 -12.10 38.64 -7.24
CA LYS A 61 -12.91 37.51 -6.78
C LYS A 61 -13.20 36.52 -7.90
N LEU A 62 -13.62 37.01 -9.07
CA LEU A 62 -13.88 36.16 -10.25
C LEU A 62 -12.60 35.46 -10.74
N GLU A 63 -11.46 36.15 -10.73
CA GLU A 63 -10.17 35.54 -11.12
C GLU A 63 -9.79 34.39 -10.18
N LEU A 64 -10.01 34.56 -8.87
CA LEU A 64 -9.74 33.52 -7.88
C LEU A 64 -10.67 32.30 -8.07
N GLU A 65 -11.96 32.53 -8.33
CA GLU A 65 -12.94 31.48 -8.58
C GLU A 65 -12.61 30.69 -9.85
N ASN A 66 -12.24 31.37 -10.93
CA ASN A 66 -11.80 30.72 -12.17
C ASN A 66 -10.55 29.86 -11.95
N LYS A 67 -9.55 30.35 -11.21
CA LYS A 67 -8.36 29.55 -10.87
C LYS A 67 -8.72 28.30 -10.07
N ALA A 68 -9.67 28.40 -9.14
CA ALA A 68 -10.13 27.25 -8.36
C ALA A 68 -10.88 26.22 -9.24
N LEU A 69 -11.68 26.67 -10.21
CA LEU A 69 -12.37 25.79 -11.16
C LEU A 69 -11.39 25.09 -12.11
N GLU A 70 -10.39 25.80 -12.62
CA GLU A 70 -9.34 25.19 -13.46
C GLU A 70 -8.57 24.10 -12.72
N GLN A 71 -8.28 24.32 -11.43
CA GLN A 71 -7.62 23.30 -10.59
C GLN A 71 -8.52 22.08 -10.36
N LYS A 72 -9.82 22.28 -10.13
CA LYS A 72 -10.79 21.18 -9.98
C LYS A 72 -10.89 20.35 -11.26
N LEU A 73 -10.98 21.00 -12.42
CA LEU A 73 -11.05 20.32 -13.71
C LEU A 73 -9.80 19.46 -13.96
N LYS A 74 -8.60 20.01 -13.73
CA LYS A 74 -7.34 19.25 -13.83
C LYS A 74 -7.29 18.05 -12.90
N HIS A 75 -7.82 18.18 -11.68
CA HIS A 75 -7.87 17.06 -10.74
C HIS A 75 -8.83 15.96 -11.21
N GLU A 76 -10.01 16.32 -11.73
CA GLU A 76 -10.96 15.36 -12.29
C GLU A 76 -10.41 14.61 -13.51
N GLU A 77 -9.72 15.32 -14.41
CA GLU A 77 -9.01 14.71 -15.56
C GLU A 77 -7.95 13.71 -15.09
N MET A 78 -7.12 14.09 -14.12
CA MET A 78 -6.09 13.23 -13.54
C MET A 78 -6.69 11.99 -12.87
N MET A 79 -7.81 12.13 -12.15
CA MET A 79 -8.53 11.02 -11.54
C MET A 79 -9.11 10.06 -12.58
N GLY A 80 -9.59 10.58 -13.71
CA GLY A 80 -10.05 9.79 -14.85
C GLY A 80 -8.92 8.94 -15.47
N GLU A 81 -7.76 9.55 -15.70
CA GLU A 81 -6.58 8.85 -16.21
C GLU A 81 -6.07 7.79 -15.24
N GLN A 82 -6.02 8.09 -13.94
CA GLN A 82 -5.58 7.14 -12.91
C GLN A 82 -6.51 5.91 -12.86
N LYS A 83 -7.82 6.12 -12.98
CA LYS A 83 -8.81 5.03 -13.03
C LYS A 83 -8.58 4.16 -14.28
N ALA A 84 -8.42 4.76 -15.45
CA ALA A 84 -8.16 4.03 -16.69
C ALA A 84 -6.83 3.25 -16.65
N LEU A 85 -5.78 3.81 -16.01
CA LEU A 85 -4.51 3.12 -15.82
C LEU A 85 -4.65 1.92 -14.88
N LYS A 86 -5.37 2.08 -13.76
CA LYS A 86 -5.64 0.98 -12.82
C LYS A 86 -6.34 -0.19 -13.50
N GLU A 87 -7.35 0.08 -14.32
CA GLU A 87 -8.05 -0.96 -15.11
C GLU A 87 -7.12 -1.68 -16.10
N LYS A 88 -6.16 -0.97 -16.72
CA LYS A 88 -5.15 -1.59 -17.60
C LYS A 88 -4.18 -2.49 -16.83
N VAL A 89 -3.72 -2.06 -15.65
CA VAL A 89 -2.81 -2.85 -14.80
C VAL A 89 -3.47 -4.17 -14.40
N THR A 90 -4.72 -4.12 -13.92
CA THR A 90 -5.45 -5.34 -13.55
C THR A 90 -5.62 -6.32 -14.71
N LYS A 91 -5.86 -5.82 -15.94
CA LYS A 91 -5.93 -6.68 -17.14
C LYS A 91 -4.59 -7.36 -17.44
N ILE A 92 -3.48 -6.63 -17.32
CA ILE A 92 -2.13 -7.18 -17.55
C ILE A 92 -1.78 -8.25 -16.51
N GLU A 93 -2.14 -8.04 -15.24
CA GLU A 93 -1.93 -9.03 -14.18
C GLU A 93 -2.70 -10.32 -14.43
N GLN A 94 -3.98 -10.22 -14.82
CA GLN A 94 -4.80 -11.37 -15.19
C GLN A 94 -4.22 -12.12 -16.39
N GLU A 95 -3.70 -11.41 -17.40
CA GLU A 95 -3.06 -12.04 -18.56
C GLU A 95 -1.75 -12.73 -18.20
N LYS A 96 -0.94 -12.13 -17.31
CA LYS A 96 0.28 -12.76 -16.78
C LYS A 96 -0.03 -14.05 -16.02
N GLU A 97 -1.07 -14.05 -15.19
CA GLU A 97 -1.49 -15.25 -14.46
C GLU A 97 -1.95 -16.36 -15.42
N LYS A 98 -2.76 -16.01 -16.42
CA LYS A 98 -3.18 -16.95 -17.46
C LYS A 98 -1.99 -17.54 -18.24
N ASN A 99 -1.01 -16.70 -18.58
CA ASN A 99 0.20 -17.14 -19.27
C ASN A 99 1.07 -18.04 -18.39
N ALA A 100 1.18 -17.76 -17.08
CA ALA A 100 1.88 -18.62 -16.14
C ALA A 100 1.23 -20.01 -16.03
N ILE A 101 -0.11 -20.06 -15.98
CA ILE A 101 -0.86 -21.34 -15.99
C ILE A 101 -0.57 -22.12 -17.28
N PHE A 102 -0.56 -21.44 -18.43
CA PHE A 102 -0.29 -22.09 -19.72
C PHE A 102 1.12 -22.68 -19.80
N GLN A 103 2.14 -21.96 -19.32
CA GLN A 103 3.51 -22.45 -19.26
C GLN A 103 3.63 -23.68 -18.34
N ASN A 104 2.99 -23.65 -17.17
CA ASN A 104 3.00 -24.77 -16.23
C ASN A 104 2.31 -26.02 -16.82
N LEU A 105 1.22 -25.86 -17.57
CA LEU A 105 0.56 -26.97 -18.27
C LEU A 105 1.47 -27.63 -19.30
N SER A 106 2.19 -26.83 -20.10
CA SER A 106 3.17 -27.34 -21.08
C SER A 106 4.26 -28.18 -20.40
N THR A 107 4.78 -27.71 -19.26
CA THR A 107 5.80 -28.47 -18.52
C THR A 107 5.26 -29.78 -17.93
N LEU A 108 3.99 -29.83 -17.55
CA LEU A 108 3.37 -31.04 -17.01
C LEU A 108 3.15 -32.12 -18.08
N GLU A 109 2.79 -31.70 -19.30
CA GLU A 109 2.70 -32.61 -20.46
C GLU A 109 4.08 -33.22 -20.79
N GLU A 110 5.13 -32.39 -20.81
CA GLU A 110 6.50 -32.86 -21.00
C GLU A 110 6.95 -33.83 -19.89
N MET A 111 6.65 -33.53 -18.62
CA MET A 111 6.93 -34.43 -17.50
C MET A 111 6.18 -35.76 -17.61
N SER A 112 4.93 -35.74 -18.08
CA SER A 112 4.14 -36.96 -18.26
C SER A 112 4.76 -37.89 -19.31
N VAL A 113 5.31 -37.34 -20.39
CA VAL A 113 6.06 -38.11 -21.41
C VAL A 113 7.33 -38.73 -20.81
N VAL A 114 8.06 -37.99 -19.97
CA VAL A 114 9.27 -38.50 -19.30
C VAL A 114 8.93 -39.65 -18.34
N ILE A 115 7.87 -39.51 -17.52
CA ILE A 115 7.41 -40.56 -16.60
C ILE A 115 7.01 -41.83 -17.37
N ALA A 116 6.27 -41.69 -18.47
CA ALA A 116 5.90 -42.80 -19.33
C ALA A 116 7.14 -43.53 -19.87
N ARG A 117 8.17 -42.79 -20.31
CA ARG A 117 9.41 -43.37 -20.82
C ARG A 117 10.23 -44.10 -19.75
N ILE A 118 10.27 -43.58 -18.53
CA ILE A 118 10.90 -44.25 -17.38
C ILE A 118 10.18 -45.59 -17.09
N ALA A 119 8.84 -45.59 -17.12
CA ALA A 119 8.06 -46.81 -16.90
C ALA A 119 8.33 -47.88 -17.97
N GLU A 120 8.49 -47.52 -19.24
CA GLU A 120 8.88 -48.45 -20.33
C GLU A 120 10.27 -49.06 -20.09
N LEU A 121 11.25 -48.22 -19.75
CA LEU A 121 12.63 -48.67 -19.47
C LEU A 121 12.67 -49.65 -18.29
N ASN A 122 11.89 -49.41 -17.24
CA ASN A 122 11.81 -50.31 -16.10
C ASN A 122 11.17 -51.66 -16.46
N ARG A 123 10.16 -51.70 -17.34
CA ARG A 123 9.58 -52.98 -17.81
C ARG A 123 10.57 -53.80 -18.64
N ALA A 124 11.37 -53.15 -19.48
CA ALA A 124 12.39 -53.82 -20.29
C ALA A 124 13.48 -54.51 -19.44
N LYS A 125 13.72 -54.03 -18.22
CA LYS A 125 14.74 -54.58 -17.29
C LYS A 125 14.28 -55.83 -16.54
N THR A 126 12.98 -56.10 -16.47
CA THR A 126 12.41 -57.23 -15.69
C THR A 126 12.31 -58.52 -16.51
N ILE A 127 12.56 -58.47 -17.82
CA ILE A 127 12.52 -59.63 -18.72
C ILE A 127 13.96 -60.07 -19.04
N GLU A 128 14.72 -60.47 -18.02
CA GLU A 128 15.84 -61.41 -18.25
C GLU A 128 15.36 -62.82 -17.87
N PRO A 129 15.10 -63.71 -18.85
CA PRO A 129 14.75 -65.08 -18.55
C PRO A 129 15.98 -65.80 -17.98
N SER A 130 15.81 -66.32 -16.77
CA SER A 130 16.74 -67.22 -16.11
C SER A 130 16.86 -68.51 -16.93
N ILE A 131 17.74 -68.52 -17.92
CA ILE A 131 18.19 -69.74 -18.60
C ILE A 131 19.64 -69.94 -18.22
N ALA A 132 19.83 -70.78 -17.21
CA ALA A 132 21.10 -71.39 -16.89
C ALA A 132 21.63 -72.15 -18.11
N SER A 133 22.72 -71.66 -18.70
CA SER A 133 23.71 -72.51 -19.37
C SER A 133 24.94 -71.67 -19.72
N SER A 134 26.01 -71.93 -18.97
CA SER A 134 27.42 -71.83 -19.38
C SER A 134 27.65 -71.45 -20.84
N CYS A 135 28.10 -70.22 -21.10
CA CYS A 135 29.14 -69.92 -22.09
C CYS A 135 29.63 -68.47 -21.93
N ASP A 136 30.95 -68.33 -21.92
CA ASP A 136 31.71 -67.09 -22.00
C ASP A 136 31.29 -66.24 -23.21
N LEU A 137 30.72 -65.06 -22.96
CA LEU A 137 30.69 -63.96 -23.93
C LEU A 137 30.82 -62.63 -23.20
N SER A 138 32.06 -62.23 -22.94
CA SER A 138 32.44 -60.84 -22.70
C SER A 138 32.22 -60.03 -23.98
N GLY A 139 31.19 -59.17 -24.02
CA GLY A 139 30.89 -58.42 -25.24
C GLY A 139 29.87 -57.30 -25.08
N GLN A 140 30.32 -56.19 -24.50
CA GLN A 140 29.96 -54.82 -24.89
C GLN A 140 28.48 -54.53 -25.23
N ASN A 141 27.62 -54.22 -24.24
CA ASN A 141 26.43 -53.40 -24.56
C ASN A 141 25.87 -52.54 -23.40
N GLY A 142 26.66 -52.20 -22.39
CA GLY A 142 26.16 -51.55 -21.17
C GLY A 142 26.18 -50.01 -21.11
N ASN A 143 26.82 -49.29 -22.06
CA ASN A 143 27.24 -47.91 -21.78
C ASN A 143 26.41 -46.79 -22.45
N ALA A 144 25.50 -47.10 -23.37
CA ALA A 144 24.73 -46.05 -24.06
C ALA A 144 23.62 -45.45 -23.18
N ASN A 145 23.02 -46.25 -22.29
CA ASN A 145 21.85 -45.83 -21.51
C ASN A 145 22.20 -45.05 -20.23
N ALA A 146 23.35 -45.34 -19.60
CA ALA A 146 23.80 -44.63 -18.40
C ALA A 146 24.09 -43.14 -18.66
N ASN A 147 24.64 -42.82 -19.84
CA ASN A 147 24.95 -41.45 -20.24
C ASN A 147 23.71 -40.61 -20.60
N GLN A 148 22.59 -41.24 -20.99
CA GLN A 148 21.33 -40.52 -21.17
C GLN A 148 20.66 -40.22 -19.84
N LEU A 149 20.71 -41.17 -18.89
CA LEU A 149 20.09 -41.02 -17.58
C LEU A 149 20.79 -39.94 -16.74
N SER A 150 22.13 -39.84 -16.81
CA SER A 150 22.88 -38.77 -16.14
C SER A 150 22.53 -37.38 -16.68
N LYS A 151 22.40 -37.23 -18.01
CA LYS A 151 21.98 -35.96 -18.64
C LYS A 151 20.56 -35.54 -18.28
N ILE A 152 19.65 -36.51 -18.10
CA ILE A 152 18.28 -36.22 -17.65
C ILE A 152 18.29 -35.77 -16.18
N LEU A 153 19.06 -36.45 -15.32
CA LEU A 153 19.17 -36.10 -13.90
C LEU A 153 19.80 -34.72 -13.68
N GLU A 154 20.80 -34.38 -14.49
CA GLU A 154 21.46 -33.06 -14.48
C GLU A 154 20.49 -31.95 -14.90
N LYS A 155 19.72 -32.14 -15.98
CA LYS A 155 18.68 -31.20 -16.40
C LYS A 155 17.57 -31.02 -15.37
N VAL A 156 17.14 -32.10 -14.70
CA VAL A 156 16.15 -32.01 -13.62
C VAL A 156 16.70 -31.18 -12.45
N SER A 157 17.98 -31.37 -12.09
CA SER A 157 18.63 -30.57 -11.04
C SER A 157 18.82 -29.10 -11.40
N GLU A 158 19.10 -28.78 -12.67
CA GLU A 158 19.17 -27.40 -13.17
C GLU A 158 17.81 -26.72 -13.12
N LEU A 159 16.74 -27.39 -13.57
CA LEU A 159 15.37 -26.88 -13.54
C LEU A 159 14.86 -26.66 -12.10
N GLU A 160 15.21 -27.54 -11.16
CA GLU A 160 14.90 -27.35 -9.73
C GLU A 160 15.66 -26.16 -9.09
N LYS A 161 16.85 -25.81 -9.60
CA LYS A 161 17.61 -24.63 -9.15
C LYS A 161 17.05 -23.34 -9.72
N GLU A 162 16.61 -23.33 -10.98
CA GLU A 162 16.02 -22.13 -11.61
C GLU A 162 14.63 -21.77 -11.03
N GLN A 163 13.82 -22.74 -10.61
CA GLN A 163 12.52 -22.45 -9.96
C GLN A 163 12.62 -21.84 -8.56
N LYS A 164 13.81 -21.79 -7.94
CA LYS A 164 14.01 -21.28 -6.57
C LYS A 164 14.53 -19.84 -6.49
N GLN A 165 14.68 -19.14 -7.61
CA GLN A 165 15.32 -17.82 -7.62
C GLN A 165 14.42 -16.70 -8.15
N THR A 166 13.16 -16.67 -7.73
CA THR A 166 12.38 -15.43 -7.73
C THR A 166 12.86 -14.56 -6.57
N LYS A 167 13.92 -13.81 -6.83
CA LYS A 167 14.43 -12.76 -5.95
C LYS A 167 13.39 -11.65 -5.86
N VAL A 168 12.50 -11.74 -4.87
CA VAL A 168 11.60 -10.65 -4.50
C VAL A 168 12.46 -9.53 -3.92
N ILE A 169 12.59 -8.44 -4.68
CA ILE A 169 13.19 -7.20 -4.21
C ILE A 169 12.15 -6.56 -3.29
N MET A 170 12.33 -6.66 -1.98
CA MET A 170 11.56 -5.82 -1.06
C MET A 170 11.97 -4.37 -1.30
N ARG A 171 11.00 -3.54 -1.69
CA ARG A 171 11.22 -2.11 -1.93
C ARG A 171 10.63 -1.22 -0.83
N TRP A 172 9.95 -1.77 0.17
CA TRP A 172 9.12 -0.97 1.08
C TRP A 172 9.06 -1.50 2.53
N TYR A 173 8.55 -0.64 3.42
CA TYR A 173 8.49 -0.81 4.87
C TYR A 173 7.39 -1.80 5.27
N ILE A 174 7.73 -2.84 6.03
CA ILE A 174 6.78 -3.77 6.65
C ILE A 174 6.93 -3.66 8.16
N SER A 175 5.82 -3.63 8.89
CA SER A 175 5.82 -3.59 10.34
C SER A 175 4.84 -4.61 10.91
N PHE A 176 5.27 -5.34 11.94
CA PHE A 176 4.45 -6.26 12.73
C PHE A 176 4.33 -5.76 14.16
N GLY A 177 3.12 -5.79 14.73
CA GLY A 177 2.89 -5.12 16.00
C GLY A 177 1.62 -5.53 16.75
N PHE A 178 1.44 -4.89 17.91
CA PHE A 178 0.18 -4.85 18.65
C PHE A 178 -0.27 -3.40 18.82
N ALA A 179 -1.58 -3.18 18.73
CA ALA A 179 -2.21 -1.91 19.03
C ALA A 179 -3.38 -2.11 20.00
N VAL A 180 -3.60 -1.14 20.87
CA VAL A 180 -4.73 -1.15 21.81
C VAL A 180 -6.03 -0.80 21.07
N LYS A 181 -7.11 -1.55 21.31
CA LYS A 181 -8.43 -1.47 20.60
C LYS A 181 -8.96 -0.06 20.31
N GLN A 182 -8.78 0.90 21.24
CA GLN A 182 -9.24 2.29 21.06
C GLN A 182 -8.60 3.00 19.86
N GLN A 183 -7.56 2.44 19.24
CA GLN A 183 -6.80 3.10 18.17
C GLN A 183 -6.98 2.47 16.79
N GLN A 184 -7.65 1.33 16.69
CA GLN A 184 -7.91 0.66 15.41
C GLN A 184 -8.95 1.37 14.54
N ALA A 185 -9.80 2.24 15.11
CA ALA A 185 -10.85 2.94 14.35
C ALA A 185 -10.29 3.98 13.35
N GLU A 186 -9.01 4.31 13.43
CA GLU A 186 -8.36 5.34 12.63
C GLU A 186 -7.10 4.76 11.95
N LEU A 187 -7.31 3.82 11.03
CA LEU A 187 -6.29 3.14 10.23
C LEU A 187 -5.71 4.01 9.09
N ASP A 188 -5.68 5.33 9.24
CA ASP A 188 -5.16 6.24 8.20
C ASP A 188 -3.67 6.53 8.42
N GLY A 189 -2.81 5.55 8.07
CA GLY A 189 -1.35 5.67 7.90
C GLY A 189 -0.50 6.04 9.13
N ALA A 190 -1.10 6.63 10.17
CA ALA A 190 -0.45 7.23 11.32
C ALA A 190 -0.44 6.31 12.54
N ILE A 191 -0.72 5.00 12.38
CA ILE A 191 -0.71 4.05 13.51
C ILE A 191 0.66 4.03 14.18
N ARG A 192 1.75 4.17 13.39
CA ARG A 192 3.15 4.13 13.87
C ARG A 192 3.40 5.04 15.08
N THR A 193 2.90 6.27 15.04
CA THR A 193 3.23 7.29 16.05
C THR A 193 2.21 7.40 17.18
N ARG A 194 1.30 6.42 17.31
CA ARG A 194 0.24 6.46 18.32
C ARG A 194 0.63 5.72 19.59
N LYS A 195 0.41 6.37 20.73
CA LYS A 195 0.62 5.80 22.07
C LYS A 195 -0.17 4.52 22.24
N GLY A 196 0.46 3.41 22.58
CA GLY A 196 -0.18 2.10 22.67
C GLY A 196 0.05 1.23 21.43
N THR A 197 0.83 1.71 20.47
CA THR A 197 1.35 0.91 19.36
C THR A 197 2.73 0.38 19.72
N TYR A 198 2.95 -0.90 19.50
CA TYR A 198 4.23 -1.57 19.69
C TYR A 198 4.54 -2.38 18.44
N ALA A 199 5.68 -2.11 17.80
CA ALA A 199 5.97 -2.63 16.47
C ALA A 199 7.46 -2.93 16.27
N TYR A 200 7.72 -3.85 15.35
CA TYR A 200 9.04 -4.18 14.82
C TYR A 200 9.05 -4.11 13.31
N GLU A 201 9.94 -3.29 12.77
CA GLU A 201 10.01 -2.98 11.33
C GLU A 201 11.12 -3.73 10.61
N ASN A 202 10.97 -3.86 9.29
CA ASN A 202 11.83 -4.71 8.48
C ASN A 202 13.28 -4.23 8.37
N ASP A 203 13.55 -2.95 8.63
CA ASP A 203 14.90 -2.40 8.76
C ASP A 203 15.53 -2.63 10.15
N GLY A 204 14.79 -3.24 11.09
CA GLY A 204 15.23 -3.52 12.44
C GLY A 204 14.82 -2.47 13.47
N GLU A 205 13.99 -1.48 13.10
CA GLU A 205 13.49 -0.47 14.04
C GLU A 205 12.44 -1.00 15.02
N PHE A 206 12.52 -0.58 16.29
CA PHE A 206 11.51 -0.84 17.31
C PHE A 206 10.69 0.41 17.62
N LEU A 207 9.37 0.29 17.50
CA LEU A 207 8.43 1.30 17.96
C LEU A 207 7.78 0.81 19.26
N ILE A 208 7.94 1.57 20.33
CA ILE A 208 7.39 1.24 21.64
C ILE A 208 6.52 2.40 22.10
N ASN A 209 5.24 2.11 22.31
CA ASN A 209 4.24 3.11 22.69
C ASN A 209 4.16 4.29 21.70
N GLY A 210 4.28 4.00 20.40
CA GLY A 210 4.25 5.00 19.34
C GLY A 210 5.52 5.87 19.21
N GLU A 211 6.59 5.51 19.91
CA GLU A 211 7.88 6.21 19.85
C GLU A 211 8.97 5.26 19.36
N GLU A 212 9.83 5.75 18.48
CA GLU A 212 11.05 5.06 18.05
C GLU A 212 11.98 4.89 19.28
N LYS A 213 12.32 3.65 19.63
CA LYS A 213 13.20 3.35 20.79
C LYS A 213 14.58 2.85 20.42
N GLY A 214 14.81 2.57 19.15
CA GLY A 214 16.11 2.18 18.66
C GLY A 214 16.00 1.33 17.40
N MET A 215 17.15 1.17 16.76
CA MET A 215 17.31 0.33 15.59
C MET A 215 18.23 -0.82 15.94
N ASN A 216 17.77 -2.03 15.73
CA ASN A 216 18.61 -3.21 15.80
C ASN A 216 19.07 -3.61 14.39
N ALA A 217 20.08 -2.88 13.91
CA ALA A 217 20.64 -3.07 12.57
C ALA A 217 21.24 -4.47 12.33
N GLU A 218 21.44 -5.27 13.38
CA GLU A 218 21.89 -6.66 13.25
C GLU A 218 20.78 -7.61 12.80
N TYR A 219 19.50 -7.26 13.00
CA TYR A 219 18.38 -8.17 12.73
C TYR A 219 17.30 -7.65 11.75
N PRO A 220 17.59 -6.86 10.69
CA PRO A 220 16.58 -6.51 9.69
C PRO A 220 16.00 -7.79 9.08
N TYR A 221 14.72 -7.82 8.76
CA TYR A 221 14.05 -9.01 8.23
C TYR A 221 13.51 -8.81 6.82
N GLY A 222 13.27 -9.91 6.12
CA GLY A 222 12.69 -9.87 4.79
C GLY A 222 12.07 -11.15 4.27
N VAL A 223 12.06 -11.28 2.94
CA VAL A 223 11.41 -12.40 2.25
C VAL A 223 11.98 -13.73 2.74
N GLY A 224 11.10 -14.59 3.23
CA GLY A 224 11.43 -15.91 3.76
C GLY A 224 11.74 -15.96 5.26
N ASP A 225 11.94 -14.80 5.90
CA ASP A 225 12.06 -14.74 7.36
C ASP A 225 10.71 -14.97 8.04
N THR A 226 10.76 -15.47 9.27
CA THR A 226 9.61 -15.61 10.15
C THR A 226 9.80 -14.66 11.33
N VAL A 227 8.87 -13.73 11.50
CA VAL A 227 8.89 -12.76 12.60
C VAL A 227 7.84 -13.16 13.63
N GLY A 228 8.22 -13.19 14.90
CA GLY A 228 7.31 -13.42 16.01
C GLY A 228 7.18 -12.16 16.86
N ILE A 229 5.98 -11.97 17.41
CA ILE A 229 5.70 -10.91 18.37
C ILE A 229 4.83 -11.48 19.49
N GLY A 230 5.15 -11.12 20.73
CA GLY A 230 4.44 -11.60 21.92
C GLY A 230 4.50 -10.59 23.06
N VAL A 231 3.64 -10.80 24.05
CA VAL A 231 3.67 -10.08 25.32
C VAL A 231 3.70 -11.12 26.43
N ASN A 232 4.66 -11.00 27.35
CA ASN A 232 4.65 -11.76 28.59
C ASN A 232 3.53 -11.19 29.48
N SER A 233 2.45 -11.95 29.66
CA SER A 233 1.28 -11.47 30.42
C SER A 233 1.59 -11.13 31.87
N ALA A 234 2.58 -11.78 32.49
CA ALA A 234 2.94 -11.53 33.89
C ALA A 234 3.81 -10.28 34.07
N THR A 235 4.83 -10.12 33.23
CA THR A 235 5.79 -8.99 33.34
C THR A 235 5.44 -7.79 32.49
N ARG A 236 4.46 -7.95 31.58
CA ARG A 236 4.10 -6.97 30.54
C ARG A 236 5.23 -6.66 29.57
N GLN A 237 6.26 -7.50 29.54
CA GLN A 237 7.39 -7.36 28.61
C GLN A 237 6.96 -7.71 27.19
N ILE A 238 7.38 -6.91 26.23
CA ILE A 238 7.17 -7.15 24.81
C ILE A 238 8.34 -7.98 24.29
N ILE A 239 8.03 -8.99 23.50
CA ILE A 239 8.99 -9.95 22.96
C ILE A 239 8.89 -9.90 21.44
N PHE A 240 10.02 -9.69 20.79
CA PHE A 240 10.16 -9.80 19.34
C PHE A 240 11.10 -10.94 19.01
N THR A 241 10.79 -11.69 17.95
CA THR A 241 11.68 -12.74 17.45
C THR A 241 11.87 -12.67 15.95
N LYS A 242 13.04 -13.12 15.50
CA LYS A 242 13.33 -13.36 14.09
C LYS A 242 13.87 -14.77 13.92
N ASN A 243 13.20 -15.59 13.12
CA ASN A 243 13.54 -16.99 12.86
C ASN A 243 13.76 -17.80 14.15
N GLY A 244 12.94 -17.55 15.17
CA GLY A 244 13.03 -18.19 16.48
C GLY A 244 14.06 -17.59 17.44
N LEU A 245 14.93 -16.68 16.99
CA LEU A 245 15.85 -15.95 17.87
C LEU A 245 15.11 -14.80 18.57
N CYS A 246 15.14 -14.78 19.90
CA CYS A 246 14.64 -13.63 20.66
C CYS A 246 15.57 -12.44 20.48
N LEU A 247 14.99 -11.29 20.12
CA LEU A 247 15.71 -10.03 20.03
C LEU A 247 15.84 -9.42 21.43
N ASP A 248 16.84 -8.57 21.65
CA ASP A 248 16.99 -7.87 22.93
C ASP A 248 15.85 -6.86 23.12
N SER A 249 14.80 -7.31 23.81
CA SER A 249 13.63 -6.52 24.19
C SER A 249 13.52 -6.39 25.71
N SER A 250 14.66 -6.52 26.42
CA SER A 250 14.73 -6.47 27.89
C SER A 250 14.21 -5.17 28.51
N GLY A 251 14.23 -4.07 27.75
CA GLY A 251 13.71 -2.76 28.16
C GLY A 251 12.31 -2.43 27.67
N PHE A 252 11.65 -3.31 26.92
CA PHE A 252 10.38 -2.99 26.26
C PHE A 252 9.20 -3.55 27.05
N PHE A 253 8.42 -2.64 27.61
CA PHE A 253 7.25 -2.97 28.42
C PHE A 253 6.01 -2.24 27.89
N VAL A 254 4.87 -2.89 28.02
CA VAL A 254 3.58 -2.23 27.86
C VAL A 254 3.48 -1.10 28.90
N ALA A 255 3.06 0.07 28.45
CA ALA A 255 2.91 1.23 29.32
C ALA A 255 1.94 0.93 30.48
N PRO A 256 2.23 1.36 31.73
CA PRO A 256 1.43 0.99 32.91
C PRO A 256 -0.06 1.35 32.82
N TYR A 257 -0.40 2.46 32.17
CA TYR A 257 -1.79 2.88 31.97
C TYR A 257 -2.58 2.00 30.99
N LEU A 258 -1.90 1.05 30.33
CA LEU A 258 -2.46 0.03 29.46
C LEU A 258 -2.37 -1.37 30.08
N ALA A 259 -1.90 -1.50 31.33
CA ALA A 259 -1.65 -2.79 31.97
C ALA A 259 -2.94 -3.54 32.33
N ASP A 260 -4.07 -2.85 32.49
CA ASP A 260 -5.38 -3.45 32.74
C ASP A 260 -6.09 -3.84 31.43
N ALA A 261 -5.42 -3.65 30.29
CA ALA A 261 -5.98 -3.80 28.95
C ALA A 261 -5.74 -5.20 28.36
N ASP A 262 -5.80 -6.24 29.20
CA ASP A 262 -5.53 -7.64 28.81
C ASP A 262 -6.32 -8.09 27.57
N ASP A 263 -7.53 -7.58 27.39
CA ASP A 263 -8.41 -7.88 26.25
C ASP A 263 -8.26 -6.91 25.06
N LEU A 264 -7.26 -6.02 25.05
CA LEU A 264 -7.17 -4.94 24.08
C LEU A 264 -5.97 -4.99 23.13
N PHE A 265 -5.00 -5.89 23.30
CA PHE A 265 -3.90 -6.02 22.34
C PHE A 265 -4.36 -6.76 21.10
N HIS A 266 -4.57 -6.01 20.02
CA HIS A 266 -4.88 -6.58 18.73
C HIS A 266 -3.62 -6.64 17.88
N PRO A 267 -3.27 -7.83 17.34
CA PRO A 267 -2.18 -7.92 16.38
C PRO A 267 -2.52 -7.09 15.14
N PHE A 268 -1.53 -6.41 14.60
CA PHE A 268 -1.65 -5.72 13.32
C PHE A 268 -0.42 -5.96 12.46
N VAL A 269 -0.63 -5.78 11.16
CA VAL A 269 0.43 -5.69 10.16
C VAL A 269 0.21 -4.41 9.38
N MET A 270 1.30 -3.72 9.07
CA MET A 270 1.31 -2.60 8.14
C MET A 270 2.15 -3.00 6.93
N LEU A 271 1.52 -2.90 5.76
CA LEU A 271 2.13 -3.17 4.47
C LEU A 271 2.23 -1.84 3.72
N ALA A 272 3.42 -1.49 3.24
CA ALA A 272 3.63 -0.24 2.53
C ALA A 272 3.31 -0.35 1.03
N SER A 273 3.31 -1.55 0.46
CA SER A 273 2.96 -1.81 -0.93
C SER A 273 1.79 -2.76 -1.05
N ASN A 274 1.00 -2.58 -2.12
CA ASN A 274 -0.08 -3.51 -2.49
C ASN A 274 0.44 -4.90 -2.89
N ASP A 275 1.73 -5.01 -3.23
CA ASP A 275 2.37 -6.27 -3.64
C ASP A 275 2.94 -7.06 -2.46
N ASP A 276 2.98 -6.47 -1.26
CA ASP A 276 3.51 -7.14 -0.08
C ASP A 276 2.58 -8.28 0.33
N LYS A 277 3.16 -9.44 0.62
CA LYS A 277 2.41 -10.65 1.02
C LYS A 277 2.98 -11.18 2.31
N ILE A 278 2.08 -11.53 3.23
CA ILE A 278 2.41 -12.16 4.50
C ILE A 278 1.51 -13.36 4.75
N GLU A 279 2.02 -14.32 5.52
CA GLU A 279 1.22 -15.40 6.10
C GLU A 279 1.24 -15.24 7.61
N ALA A 280 0.08 -15.08 8.22
CA ALA A 280 -0.06 -14.92 9.66
C ALA A 280 -0.45 -16.26 10.31
N ASN A 281 0.29 -16.66 11.35
CA ASN A 281 0.00 -17.85 12.14
C ASN A 281 -0.28 -17.43 13.59
N PHE A 282 -1.54 -17.57 14.03
CA PHE A 282 -1.99 -17.23 15.37
C PHE A 282 -1.93 -18.42 16.35
N GLY A 283 -1.25 -19.50 15.96
CA GLY A 283 -1.11 -20.70 16.77
C GLY A 283 -2.25 -21.70 16.58
N PRO A 284 -2.27 -22.78 17.40
CA PRO A 284 -1.35 -23.03 18.52
C PRO A 284 0.01 -23.63 18.09
N LYS A 285 0.17 -24.03 16.83
CA LYS A 285 1.41 -24.63 16.32
C LYS A 285 2.27 -23.58 15.65
N PHE A 286 3.32 -23.14 16.31
CA PHE A 286 4.29 -22.20 15.76
C PHE A 286 5.44 -22.93 15.07
N LYS A 287 6.08 -22.26 14.11
CA LYS A 287 7.27 -22.80 13.41
C LYS A 287 8.49 -22.86 14.34
N PHE A 288 8.55 -21.95 15.31
CA PHE A 288 9.59 -21.86 16.32
C PHE A 288 8.93 -21.81 17.69
N ASP A 289 9.36 -22.70 18.57
CA ASP A 289 8.97 -22.64 19.98
C ASP A 289 9.92 -21.68 20.71
N LEU A 290 9.36 -20.86 21.60
CA LEU A 290 10.16 -20.08 22.53
C LEU A 290 10.66 -21.03 23.62
N VAL A 291 11.85 -21.61 23.41
CA VAL A 291 12.47 -22.48 24.40
C VAL A 291 13.01 -21.61 25.54
N THR A 292 12.15 -21.36 26.54
CA THR A 292 12.45 -20.69 27.83
C THR A 292 13.08 -19.29 27.68
N LEU A 293 12.22 -18.27 27.70
CA LEU A 293 12.59 -16.90 28.10
C LEU A 293 12.61 -16.77 29.63
#